data_AF-A0A411MJ97-F1
#
_entry.id   AF-A0A411MJ97-F1
#
_cell.length_a   1.000
_cell.length_b   1.000
_cell.length_c   1.000
_cell.angle_alpha   90.00
_cell.angle_beta   90.00
_cell.angle_gamma   90.00
#
_symmetry.space_group_name_H-M   'P 1'
#
loop_
_entity.id
_entity.type
_entity.pdbx_description
1 polymer ?
#
loop_
_entity_poly.entity_id
_entity_poly.type
_entity_poly.pdbx_seq_one_letter_code
_entity_poly.pdbx_strand_id
1 'polypeptide(L)'
;MCQGTRNNYKSSFNLYWMPYLGLRRIDMITPTMLRGIIANIEWSSSGVKRNAIIKLASVFKTAVLDGLIAKNPTTSLDKPKVVKKVVDPYTREEAERIITYLYKTLRKYSQIYAPFFEFA
;
A
#
# COMPACT_ATOMS: atom_id res chain seq x y z
N MET A 1 10.43 -13.61 -2.75
CA MET A 1 9.66 -12.41 -2.34
C MET A 1 10.37 -11.79 -1.15
N CYS A 2 10.67 -10.49 -1.19
CA CYS A 2 11.27 -9.77 -0.07
C CYS A 2 10.29 -9.70 1.13
N GLN A 3 10.79 -9.90 2.36
CA GLN A 3 9.98 -10.03 3.58
C GLN A 3 9.04 -8.83 3.81
N GLY A 4 9.47 -7.62 3.44
CA GLY A 4 8.67 -6.40 3.55
C GLY A 4 7.39 -6.44 2.72
N THR A 5 7.44 -6.98 1.51
CA THR A 5 6.25 -7.10 0.64
C THR A 5 5.23 -8.06 1.25
N ARG A 6 5.68 -9.21 1.77
CA ARG A 6 4.79 -10.20 2.42
C ARG A 6 4.09 -9.61 3.65
N ASN A 7 4.84 -8.90 4.50
CA ASN A 7 4.30 -8.28 5.71
C ASN A 7 3.27 -7.19 5.34
N ASN A 8 3.54 -6.36 4.34
CA ASN A 8 2.60 -5.34 3.88
C ASN A 8 1.30 -5.95 3.33
N TYR A 9 1.36 -7.09 2.65
CA TYR A 9 0.16 -7.82 2.24
C TYR A 9 -0.64 -8.30 3.46
N LYS A 10 0.01 -9.04 4.38
CA LYS A 10 -0.64 -9.60 5.58
C LYS A 10 -1.31 -8.51 6.42
N SER A 11 -0.62 -7.41 6.69
CA SER A 11 -1.16 -6.31 7.49
C SER A 11 -2.36 -5.65 6.82
N SER A 12 -2.31 -5.39 5.50
CA SER A 12 -3.47 -4.82 4.78
C SER A 12 -4.69 -5.75 4.81
N PHE A 13 -4.48 -7.06 4.70
CA PHE A 13 -5.58 -8.03 4.76
C PHE A 13 -6.19 -8.11 6.16
N ASN A 14 -5.35 -8.23 7.19
CA ASN A 14 -5.82 -8.33 8.57
C ASN A 14 -6.57 -7.08 9.02
N LEU A 15 -6.13 -5.90 8.57
CA LEU A 15 -6.75 -4.63 8.97
C LEU A 15 -8.08 -4.38 8.25
N TYR A 16 -8.11 -4.55 6.92
CA TYR A 16 -9.25 -4.08 6.11
C TYR A 16 -10.23 -5.19 5.73
N TRP A 17 -9.77 -6.44 5.56
CA TRP A 17 -10.57 -7.50 4.96
C TRP A 17 -10.99 -8.57 5.97
N MET A 18 -10.10 -9.00 6.86
CA MET A 18 -10.38 -10.09 7.81
C MET A 18 -11.57 -9.82 8.76
N PRO A 19 -11.81 -8.58 9.26
CA PRO A 19 -12.97 -8.32 10.12
C PRO A 19 -14.31 -8.63 9.45
N TYR A 20 -14.39 -8.51 8.12
CA TYR A 20 -15.63 -8.67 7.36
C TYR A 20 -15.72 -10.00 6.61
N LEU A 21 -14.57 -10.49 6.13
CA LEU A 21 -14.47 -11.64 5.23
C LEU A 21 -13.90 -12.90 5.90
N GLY A 22 -13.26 -12.78 7.08
CA GLY A 22 -12.53 -13.89 7.69
C GLY A 22 -13.38 -15.12 8.05
N LEU A 23 -14.66 -14.92 8.36
CA LEU A 23 -15.60 -15.99 8.70
C LEU A 23 -16.51 -16.41 7.53
N ARG A 24 -16.34 -15.80 6.35
CA ARG A 24 -17.21 -16.04 5.19
C ARG A 24 -16.53 -16.98 4.21
N ARG A 25 -17.32 -17.89 3.64
CA ARG A 25 -16.86 -18.68 2.49
C ARG A 25 -16.63 -17.77 1.29
N ILE A 26 -15.60 -18.08 0.51
CA ILE A 26 -15.14 -17.26 -0.62
C ILE A 26 -16.18 -17.18 -1.76
N ASP A 27 -17.02 -18.20 -1.91
CA ASP A 27 -18.08 -18.33 -2.91
C ASP A 27 -19.31 -17.45 -2.62
N MET A 28 -19.56 -17.12 -1.36
CA MET A 28 -20.67 -16.25 -0.94
C MET A 28 -20.33 -14.75 -1.03
N ILE A 29 -19.10 -14.40 -1.42
CA ILE A 29 -18.66 -13.01 -1.45
C ILE A 29 -19.17 -12.34 -2.74
N THR A 30 -20.15 -11.44 -2.59
CA THR A 30 -20.74 -10.71 -3.72
C THR A 30 -20.11 -9.33 -3.93
N PRO A 31 -20.15 -8.78 -5.16
CA PRO A 31 -19.66 -7.41 -5.44
C PRO A 31 -20.37 -6.33 -4.60
N THR A 32 -21.67 -6.49 -4.35
CA THR A 32 -22.46 -5.54 -3.54
C THR A 32 -22.00 -5.51 -2.10
N MET A 33 -21.71 -6.68 -1.51
CA MET A 33 -21.16 -6.75 -0.16
C MET A 33 -19.78 -6.08 -0.09
N LEU A 34 -18.91 -6.30 -1.08
CA LEU A 34 -17.62 -5.64 -1.15
C LEU A 34 -17.75 -4.12 -1.25
N ARG A 35 -18.69 -3.60 -2.06
CA ARG A 35 -18.97 -2.16 -2.12
C ARG A 35 -19.42 -1.60 -0.77
N GLY A 36 -20.30 -2.32 -0.06
CA GLY A 36 -20.74 -1.95 1.29
C GLY A 36 -19.58 -1.92 2.27
N ILE A 37 -18.72 -2.94 2.29
CA ILE A 37 -17.54 -3.00 3.15
C ILE A 37 -16.59 -1.84 2.83
N ILE A 38 -16.31 -1.59 1.55
CA ILE A 38 -15.42 -0.51 1.12
C ILE A 38 -15.96 0.87 1.52
N ALA A 39 -17.28 1.05 1.53
CA ALA A 39 -17.92 2.29 1.96
C ALA A 39 -17.86 2.48 3.50
N ASN A 40 -17.90 1.39 4.26
CA ASN A 40 -17.83 1.41 5.73
C ASN A 40 -16.40 1.59 6.27
N ILE A 41 -15.37 1.20 5.50
CA ILE A 41 -13.98 1.35 5.93
C ILE A 41 -13.56 2.82 5.83
N GLU A 42 -13.06 3.39 6.94
CA GLU A 42 -12.33 4.65 6.91
C GLU A 42 -10.95 4.46 6.29
N TRP A 43 -10.72 5.11 5.15
CA TRP A 43 -9.47 5.01 4.41
C TRP A 43 -8.56 6.17 4.74
N SER A 44 -7.31 5.88 5.12
CA SER A 44 -6.29 6.92 5.34
C SER A 44 -5.94 7.70 4.07
N SER A 45 -6.06 7.08 2.90
CA SER A 45 -5.90 7.74 1.61
C SER A 45 -6.55 6.95 0.47
N SER A 46 -6.81 7.63 -0.65
CA SER A 46 -7.26 7.00 -1.90
C SER A 46 -6.27 5.95 -2.42
N GLY A 47 -4.96 6.16 -2.21
CA GLY A 47 -3.91 5.22 -2.55
C GLY A 47 -3.97 3.92 -1.73
N VAL A 48 -4.22 4.04 -0.42
CA VAL A 48 -4.39 2.88 0.47
C VAL A 48 -5.64 2.08 0.09
N LYS A 49 -6.76 2.77 -0.16
CA LYS A 49 -8.00 2.16 -0.70
C LYS A 49 -7.74 1.37 -1.97
N ARG A 50 -7.07 1.97 -2.95
CA ARG A 50 -6.73 1.32 -4.21
C ARG A 50 -5.82 0.09 -3.99
N ASN A 51 -4.78 0.22 -3.18
CA ASN A 51 -3.86 -0.87 -2.90
C ASN A 51 -4.55 -2.05 -2.22
N ALA A 52 -5.43 -1.79 -1.25
CA ALA A 52 -6.22 -2.83 -0.59
C ALA A 52 -7.12 -3.57 -1.60
N ILE A 53 -7.82 -2.84 -2.48
CA ILE A 53 -8.69 -3.41 -3.52
C ILE A 53 -7.88 -4.24 -4.53
N ILE A 54 -6.71 -3.77 -4.98
CA ILE A 54 -5.85 -4.51 -5.92
C ILE A 54 -5.38 -5.83 -5.30
N LYS A 55 -4.92 -5.80 -4.05
CA LYS A 55 -4.49 -6.99 -3.33
C LYS A 55 -5.63 -8.01 -3.22
N LEU A 56 -6.83 -7.54 -2.85
CA LEU A 56 -8.03 -8.38 -2.79
C LEU A 56 -8.38 -8.98 -4.17
N ALA A 57 -8.37 -8.16 -5.22
CA ALA A 57 -8.66 -8.59 -6.58
C ALA A 57 -7.69 -9.67 -7.07
N SER A 58 -6.41 -9.58 -6.67
CA SER A 58 -5.40 -10.60 -6.97
C SER A 58 -5.73 -11.94 -6.31
N VAL A 59 -6.17 -11.94 -5.04
CA VAL A 59 -6.56 -13.16 -4.32
C VAL A 59 -7.76 -13.82 -4.97
N PHE A 60 -8.81 -13.05 -5.30
CA PHE A 60 -9.97 -13.59 -6.02
C PHE A 60 -9.63 -14.06 -7.45
N LYS A 61 -8.65 -13.41 -8.12
CA LYS A 61 -8.18 -13.89 -9.42
C LYS A 61 -7.54 -15.27 -9.29
N THR A 62 -6.69 -15.48 -8.29
CA THR A 62 -6.12 -16.81 -8.01
C THR A 62 -7.20 -17.81 -7.66
N ALA A 63 -8.17 -17.45 -6.82
CA ALA A 63 -9.28 -18.34 -6.48
C ALA A 63 -10.15 -18.74 -7.68
N VAL A 64 -10.29 -17.88 -8.69
CA VAL A 64 -10.94 -18.25 -9.97
C VAL A 64 -10.07 -19.23 -10.76
N LEU A 65 -8.75 -19.01 -10.82
CA LEU A 65 -7.82 -19.90 -11.51
C LEU A 65 -7.77 -21.30 -10.87
N ASP A 66 -7.86 -21.37 -9.55
CA ASP A 66 -7.91 -22.61 -8.78
C ASP A 66 -9.31 -23.28 -8.83
N GLY A 67 -10.28 -22.66 -9.52
CA GLY A 67 -11.64 -23.19 -9.68
C GLY A 67 -12.51 -23.11 -8.41
N LEU A 68 -12.06 -22.41 -7.36
CA LEU A 68 -12.82 -22.25 -6.11
C LEU A 68 -14.05 -21.36 -6.27
N ILE A 69 -14.02 -20.44 -7.23
CA ILE A 69 -15.12 -19.54 -7.56
C ILE A 69 -15.27 -19.37 -9.07
N ALA A 70 -16.52 -19.29 -9.55
CA ALA A 70 -16.79 -19.20 -10.99
C ALA A 70 -16.51 -17.81 -11.60
N LYS A 71 -16.63 -16.74 -10.81
CA LYS A 71 -16.47 -15.35 -11.28
C LYS A 71 -15.83 -14.50 -10.20
N ASN A 72 -14.94 -13.58 -10.60
CA ASN A 72 -14.28 -12.67 -9.67
C ASN A 72 -15.22 -11.51 -9.25
N PRO A 73 -15.62 -11.42 -7.96
CA PRO A 73 -16.54 -10.40 -7.46
C PRO A 73 -15.95 -8.98 -7.44
N THR A 74 -14.63 -8.85 -7.58
CA THR A 74 -13.93 -7.55 -7.58
C THR A 74 -13.88 -6.88 -8.94
N THR A 75 -14.29 -7.57 -10.02
CA THR A 75 -14.23 -7.05 -11.40
C THR A 75 -15.13 -5.82 -11.59
N SER A 76 -16.27 -5.78 -10.89
CA SER A 76 -17.23 -4.68 -10.96
C SER A 76 -16.94 -3.55 -9.96
N LEU A 77 -15.80 -3.59 -9.24
CA LEU A 77 -15.42 -2.54 -8.31
C LEU A 77 -14.71 -1.40 -9.05
N ASP A 78 -15.22 -0.19 -8.88
CA ASP A 78 -14.54 1.00 -9.40
C ASP A 78 -13.22 1.23 -8.63
N LYS A 79 -12.12 1.28 -9.37
CA LYS A 79 -10.78 1.42 -8.81
C LYS A 79 -10.42 2.90 -8.85
N PRO A 80 -10.19 3.56 -7.69
CA PRO A 80 -9.84 4.98 -7.67
C PRO A 80 -8.69 5.27 -8.63
N LYS A 81 -8.83 6.26 -9.52
CA LYS A 81 -7.78 6.65 -10.47
C LYS A 81 -6.52 7.05 -9.70
N VAL A 82 -5.35 6.62 -10.19
CA VAL A 82 -4.07 6.95 -9.55
C VAL A 82 -3.83 8.44 -9.70
N VAL A 83 -3.87 9.17 -8.58
CA VAL A 83 -3.26 10.50 -8.51
C VAL A 83 -1.77 10.24 -8.31
N LYS A 84 -0.96 10.47 -9.35
CA LYS A 84 0.49 10.44 -9.22
C LYS A 84 0.85 11.56 -8.25
N LYS A 85 1.32 11.22 -7.06
CA LYS A 85 1.94 12.20 -6.18
C LYS A 85 3.18 12.69 -6.92
N VAL A 86 3.15 13.94 -7.38
CA VAL A 86 4.35 14.61 -7.87
C VAL A 86 5.26 14.69 -6.65
N VAL A 87 6.37 13.94 -6.68
CA VAL A 87 7.40 14.09 -5.66
C VAL A 87 8.02 15.44 -5.93
N ASP A 88 7.93 16.34 -4.97
CA ASP A 88 8.61 17.63 -5.05
C ASP A 88 10.10 17.37 -4.82
N PRO A 89 10.95 17.53 -5.84
CA PRO A 89 12.38 17.32 -5.67
C PRO A 89 12.93 18.44 -4.79
N TYR A 90 13.79 18.10 -3.84
CA TYR A 90 14.51 19.11 -3.09
C TYR A 90 15.31 19.99 -4.03
N THR A 91 15.19 21.31 -3.85
CA THR A 91 16.06 22.26 -4.53
C THR A 91 17.50 22.11 -4.01
N ARG A 92 18.49 22.54 -4.80
CA ARG A 92 19.91 22.48 -4.41
C ARG A 92 20.16 23.19 -3.08
N GLU A 93 19.52 24.33 -2.87
CA GLU A 93 19.65 25.13 -1.64
C GLU A 93 19.05 24.44 -0.41
N GLU A 94 17.99 23.65 -0.58
CA GLU A 94 17.41 22.83 0.49
C GLU A 94 18.30 21.62 0.80
N ALA A 95 18.86 20.98 -0.22
CA ALA A 95 19.80 19.88 -0.07
C ALA A 95 21.07 20.33 0.70
N GLU A 96 21.67 21.46 0.30
CA GLU A 96 22.86 22.02 0.98
C GLU A 96 22.55 22.42 2.44
N ARG A 97 21.34 22.95 2.72
CA ARG A 97 20.89 23.23 4.09
C ARG A 97 20.75 21.96 4.93
N ILE A 98 20.21 20.88 4.36
CA ILE A 98 20.09 19.58 5.03
C ILE A 98 21.50 19.01 5.31
N ILE A 99 22.41 19.03 4.33
CA ILE A 99 23.79 18.55 4.48
C ILE A 99 24.52 19.33 5.58
N THR A 100 24.42 20.65 5.58
CA THR A 100 25.02 21.50 6.64
C THR A 100 24.45 21.16 8.02
N TYR A 101 23.14 20.91 8.11
CA TYR A 101 22.50 20.49 9.36
C TYR A 101 22.95 19.09 9.81
N LEU A 102 23.17 18.16 8.88
CA LEU A 102 23.69 16.82 9.14
C LEU A 102 25.11 16.90 9.73
N TYR A 103 25.99 17.73 9.16
CA TYR A 103 27.33 17.98 9.70
C TYR A 103 27.32 18.53 11.14
N LYS A 104 26.35 19.40 11.46
CA LYS A 104 26.25 20.03 12.77
C LYS A 104 25.66 19.11 13.85
N THR A 105 24.72 18.24 13.47
CA THR A 105 23.90 17.48 14.43
C THR A 105 24.42 16.05 14.64
N LEU A 106 24.98 15.42 13.61
CA LEU A 106 25.38 14.02 13.68
C LEU A 106 26.74 13.86 14.39
N ARG A 107 26.82 12.88 15.29
CA ARG A 107 28.02 12.54 16.05
C ARG A 107 28.42 11.09 15.82
N LYS A 108 29.71 10.78 16.00
CA LYS A 108 30.27 9.43 15.89
C LYS A 108 29.99 8.81 14.50
N TYR A 109 29.52 7.56 14.46
CA TYR A 109 29.34 6.77 13.24
C TYR A 109 28.33 7.36 12.25
N SER A 110 27.39 8.20 12.71
CA SER A 110 26.40 8.83 11.83
C SER A 110 26.98 10.00 11.01
N GLN A 111 28.20 10.47 11.30
CA GLN A 111 28.81 11.56 10.54
C GLN A 111 29.10 11.20 9.07
N ILE A 112 29.17 9.90 8.74
CA ILE A 112 29.44 9.39 7.40
C ILE A 112 28.31 9.73 6.41
N TYR A 113 27.09 9.96 6.90
CA TYR A 113 25.95 10.29 6.04
C TYR A 113 26.07 11.69 5.41
N ALA A 114 26.69 12.65 6.09
CA ALA A 114 26.85 14.00 5.57
C ALA A 114 27.71 14.05 4.29
N PRO A 115 28.94 13.49 4.26
CA PRO A 115 29.73 13.43 3.03
C PRO A 115 29.13 12.48 1.99
N PHE A 116 28.42 11.42 2.40
CA PHE A 116 27.73 10.55 1.44
C PHE A 116 26.70 11.31 0.59
N PHE A 117 25.92 12.23 1.17
CA PHE A 117 24.95 13.04 0.43
C PHE A 117 25.57 14.25 -0.29
N GLU A 118 26.78 14.65 0.07
CA GLU A 118 27.51 15.74 -0.59
C GLU A 118 28.15 15.30 -1.92
N PHE A 119 28.58 14.04 -2.02
CA PHE A 119 29.30 13.50 -3.19
C PHE A 119 28.47 12.53 -4.07
N ALA A 120 27.18 12.33 -3.78
CA ALA A 120 26.26 11.46 -4.54
C ALA A 120 25.41 12.26 -5.53
#